data_AF-A0A817L2A8-F1
#
_entry.id   AF-A0A817L2A8-F1
#
_cell.length_a   1.000
_cell.length_b   1.000
_cell.length_c   1.000
_cell.angle_alpha   90.00
_cell.angle_beta   90.00
_cell.angle_gamma   90.00
#
_symmetry.space_group_name_H-M   'P 1'
#
loop_
_entity.id
_entity.type
_entity.pdbx_description
1 polymer ?
#
loop_
_entity_poly.entity_id
_entity_poly.type
_entity_poly.pdbx_seq_one_letter_code
_entity_poly.pdbx_strand_id
1 'polypeptide(L)'
;MVLSDNSSANVIKRKAINAFGCLGSLYDGCRDYLLVQDNRNVQRQSFKSSGSAKCIVIQGNSDAGRNILRTIDIENDLRLSLLLNLTPKIGIAAILNNSYRINEYTRFLYYSWIDREEQVSNEGIRNLKLIDSIKSTTPATHIITGVNYGIDVLVVLQLPSETGLIPGIDHILQKISRSLSNDNEIVSLLTTEESDQIRKITNVTVYSNISDLTALNNIFQLLHKLQIIKKSKSYPPITYYLQPLAVVYSQHMRNNVKFHILPSELNNNLEQYVLDRRTMIINFTRSFPKNLQNFLSGYLEGKLCNAYKECLHMRKKYLLEIEQLSKLLIGVRNGQMEISVINNALINKEQVTLKNEHNELVHNLNDLEAKANLINDLLNQNFQYCNVVERDVNKYDNEHTIKTKLIEIDHRDRILCSDDTLNQRNREQFNKLLFYLMQEKKQNPNLRLIYADFSYSSYKLYNMYILSSNNNKDLSIQKSYPSFKNLQTSVSLPRREPLIQQSVKEDYKPRTLPATDEIINILLLGETSVGKSTFINALANYLAFDSLEQVQLNQPIVLIPVSFIMTTGDNFDERIVKFGDMEYSL
;
A
#
# COMPACT_ATOMS: atom_id res chain seq x y z
N MET A 1 -40.98 39.77 20.84
CA MET A 1 -39.90 40.55 20.23
C MET A 1 -38.72 40.57 21.21
N VAL A 2 -37.89 39.52 21.16
CA VAL A 2 -36.56 39.45 21.78
C VAL A 2 -35.74 38.66 20.78
N LEU A 3 -34.86 39.35 20.06
CA LEU A 3 -33.86 38.75 19.19
C LEU A 3 -32.76 38.18 20.09
N SER A 4 -32.86 36.89 20.43
CA SER A 4 -31.76 36.16 21.04
C SER A 4 -30.78 35.73 19.94
N ASP A 5 -29.54 36.19 20.06
CA ASP A 5 -28.36 35.79 19.30
C ASP A 5 -28.25 34.26 19.16
N ASN A 6 -28.54 33.75 17.96
CA ASN A 6 -28.26 32.37 17.53
C ASN A 6 -27.16 32.36 16.46
N SER A 7 -26.08 33.14 16.65
CA SER A 7 -24.96 33.22 15.71
C SER A 7 -24.01 32.01 15.73
N SER A 8 -24.15 31.10 16.71
CA SER A 8 -23.22 29.97 16.94
C SER A 8 -23.69 28.61 16.38
N ALA A 9 -24.92 28.49 15.88
CA ALA A 9 -25.55 27.17 15.73
C ALA A 9 -25.07 26.30 14.54
N ASN A 10 -24.17 26.75 13.65
CA ASN A 10 -23.83 26.00 12.43
C ASN A 10 -22.38 26.14 11.91
N VAL A 11 -21.42 26.62 12.71
CA VAL A 11 -20.02 26.68 12.27
C VAL A 11 -19.40 25.28 12.31
N ILE A 12 -18.84 24.82 11.19
CA ILE A 12 -18.14 23.55 11.10
C ILE A 12 -16.64 23.80 11.18
N LYS A 13 -15.95 23.00 11.99
CA LYS A 13 -14.48 22.98 12.05
C LYS A 13 -13.93 21.96 11.04
N ARG A 14 -12.85 22.32 10.36
CA ARG A 14 -12.07 21.43 9.48
C ARG A 14 -10.59 21.64 9.67
N LYS A 15 -9.83 20.55 9.84
CA LYS A 15 -8.37 20.57 9.68
C LYS A 15 -8.02 21.10 8.28
N ALA A 16 -7.06 22.02 8.20
CA ALA A 16 -6.62 22.61 6.94
C ALA A 16 -5.66 21.65 6.20
N ILE A 17 -6.22 20.65 5.51
CA ILE A 17 -5.42 19.72 4.69
C ILE A 17 -4.75 20.47 3.53
N ASN A 18 -5.51 21.31 2.84
CA ASN A 18 -5.00 22.26 1.88
C ASN A 18 -4.73 23.60 2.57
N ALA A 19 -3.47 24.05 2.59
CA ALA A 19 -3.02 25.26 3.27
C ALA A 19 -3.30 26.57 2.49
N PHE A 20 -3.91 26.52 1.30
CA PHE A 20 -4.17 27.71 0.48
C PHE A 20 -5.50 28.42 0.80
N GLY A 21 -6.29 27.93 1.75
CA GLY A 21 -7.53 28.57 2.15
C GLY A 21 -7.30 29.83 3.00
N CYS A 22 -8.13 30.85 2.78
CA CYS A 22 -8.14 32.08 3.56
C CYS A 22 -9.58 32.52 3.89
N LEU A 23 -9.73 33.52 4.74
CA LEU A 23 -11.04 34.13 5.03
C LEU A 23 -11.74 34.52 3.72
N GLY A 24 -13.03 34.20 3.62
CA GLY A 24 -13.84 34.44 2.43
C GLY A 24 -13.77 33.35 1.36
N SER A 25 -12.83 32.39 1.46
CA SER A 25 -12.74 31.31 0.47
C SER A 25 -13.98 30.40 0.49
N LEU A 26 -14.37 29.92 -0.68
CA LEU A 26 -15.51 29.01 -0.83
C LEU A 26 -15.09 27.54 -0.66
N TYR A 27 -15.94 26.76 -0.02
CA TYR A 27 -15.67 25.37 0.35
C TYR A 27 -16.84 24.45 -0.02
N ASP A 28 -16.54 23.33 -0.70
CA ASP A 28 -17.47 22.23 -0.93
C ASP A 28 -17.37 21.23 0.23
N GLY A 29 -18.29 21.32 1.19
CA GLY A 29 -18.39 20.38 2.31
C GLY A 29 -18.78 18.96 1.90
N CYS A 30 -19.40 18.76 0.72
CA CYS A 30 -19.78 17.40 0.28
C CYS A 30 -18.54 16.57 -0.09
N ARG A 31 -17.54 17.24 -0.69
CA ARG A 31 -16.26 16.65 -1.12
C ARG A 31 -15.09 16.96 -0.18
N ASP A 32 -15.28 17.87 0.78
CA ASP A 32 -14.23 18.49 1.58
C ASP A 32 -13.12 19.11 0.72
N TYR A 33 -13.52 19.97 -0.22
CA TYR A 33 -12.64 20.56 -1.23
C TYR A 33 -12.72 22.10 -1.25
N LEU A 34 -11.57 22.76 -1.37
CA LEU A 34 -11.47 24.22 -1.50
C LEU A 34 -11.64 24.61 -2.97
N LEU A 35 -12.68 25.39 -3.29
CA LEU A 35 -13.08 25.60 -4.70
C LEU A 35 -12.32 26.75 -5.38
N VAL A 36 -12.29 27.94 -4.76
CA VAL A 36 -11.64 29.14 -5.32
C VAL A 36 -11.31 30.11 -4.18
N GLN A 37 -10.11 30.70 -4.20
CA GLN A 37 -9.79 31.93 -3.47
C GLN A 37 -10.53 33.08 -4.15
N ASP A 38 -11.71 33.43 -3.64
CA ASP A 38 -12.25 34.74 -3.97
C ASP A 38 -11.48 35.74 -3.09
N ASN A 39 -10.64 36.58 -3.70
CA ASN A 39 -9.92 37.69 -3.04
C ASN A 39 -10.91 38.80 -2.63
N ARG A 40 -12.04 38.42 -2.03
CA ARG A 40 -12.93 39.38 -1.39
C ARG A 40 -12.15 39.92 -0.21
N ASN A 41 -11.90 41.22 -0.21
CA ASN A 41 -11.33 41.92 0.95
C ASN A 41 -12.36 41.84 2.08
N VAL A 42 -12.31 40.75 2.83
CA VAL A 42 -13.13 40.57 4.02
C VAL A 42 -12.42 41.25 5.17
N GLN A 43 -13.11 42.17 5.85
CA GLN A 43 -12.59 42.78 7.06
C GLN A 43 -12.31 41.69 8.10
N ARG A 44 -11.07 41.66 8.60
CA ARG A 44 -10.56 40.63 9.50
C ARG A 44 -10.30 41.16 10.89
N GLN A 45 -10.53 40.33 11.88
CA GLN A 45 -10.08 40.50 13.25
C GLN A 45 -9.06 39.41 13.55
N SER A 46 -7.94 39.77 14.17
CA SER A 46 -6.88 38.84 14.51
C SER A 46 -6.68 38.79 16.01
N PHE A 47 -6.54 37.58 16.53
CA PHE A 47 -6.33 37.28 17.93
C PHE A 47 -5.03 36.48 18.04
N LYS A 48 -4.12 36.91 18.91
CA LYS A 48 -2.97 36.09 19.28
C LYS A 48 -3.47 34.90 20.09
N SER A 49 -3.00 33.71 19.76
CA SER A 49 -3.32 32.53 20.57
C SER A 49 -2.53 32.58 21.87
N SER A 50 -3.18 32.27 22.99
CA SER A 50 -2.54 31.95 24.27
C SER A 50 -2.35 30.44 24.45
N GLY A 51 -2.51 29.65 23.38
CA GLY A 51 -2.55 28.19 23.44
C GLY A 51 -1.17 27.55 23.64
N SER A 52 -1.12 26.54 24.51
CA SER A 52 0.03 25.65 24.65
C SER A 52 0.15 24.71 23.43
N ALA A 53 1.38 24.34 23.07
CA ALA A 53 1.62 23.37 22.03
C ALA A 53 1.16 21.96 22.46
N LYS A 54 0.52 21.23 21.56
CA LYS A 54 0.20 19.80 21.74
C LYS A 54 1.31 18.97 21.11
N CYS A 55 2.03 18.19 21.92
CA CYS A 55 2.97 17.20 21.42
C CYS A 55 2.74 15.84 22.06
N ILE A 56 2.57 14.79 21.25
CA ILE A 56 2.31 13.42 21.72
C ILE A 56 3.13 12.39 20.96
N VAL A 57 3.47 11.29 21.64
CA VAL A 57 4.11 10.10 21.06
C VAL A 57 3.10 8.96 21.02
N ILE A 58 2.99 8.28 19.89
CA ILE A 58 2.00 7.21 19.66
C ILE A 58 2.72 5.97 19.14
N GLN A 59 2.35 4.80 19.64
CA GLN A 59 2.87 3.52 19.16
C GLN A 59 2.10 3.03 17.93
N GLY A 60 2.80 2.52 16.92
CA GLY A 60 2.21 2.11 15.65
C GLY A 60 1.15 1.00 15.77
N ASN A 61 1.41 0.02 16.63
CA ASN A 61 0.50 -1.11 16.88
C ASN A 61 -0.63 -0.82 17.87
N SER A 62 -0.71 0.39 18.42
CA SER A 62 -1.80 0.80 19.32
C SER A 62 -3.08 1.15 18.54
N ASP A 63 -4.23 1.18 19.22
CA ASP A 63 -5.49 1.62 18.60
C ASP A 63 -5.41 3.06 18.05
N ALA A 64 -4.66 3.93 18.74
CA ALA A 64 -4.36 5.28 18.27
C ALA A 64 -3.48 5.28 17.01
N GLY A 65 -2.55 4.32 16.89
CA GLY A 65 -1.73 4.14 15.70
C GLY A 65 -2.53 3.61 14.49
N ARG A 66 -3.52 2.75 14.72
CA ARG A 66 -4.39 2.19 13.67
C ARG A 66 -5.22 3.25 12.95
N ASN A 67 -5.69 4.26 13.69
CA ASN A 67 -6.40 5.41 13.11
C ASN A 67 -5.71 6.72 13.48
N ILE A 68 -4.51 6.92 12.93
CA ILE A 68 -3.69 8.10 13.20
C ILE A 68 -4.41 9.40 12.89
N LEU A 69 -5.25 9.44 11.85
CA LEU A 69 -6.02 10.62 11.45
C LEU A 69 -6.96 11.09 12.57
N ARG A 70 -7.60 10.15 13.27
CA ARG A 70 -8.45 10.45 14.43
C ARG A 70 -7.62 11.00 15.60
N THR A 71 -6.42 10.46 15.83
CA THR A 71 -5.54 10.89 16.92
C THR A 71 -4.95 12.29 16.72
N ILE A 72 -4.73 12.71 15.48
CA ILE A 72 -4.25 14.06 15.12
C ILE A 72 -5.38 15.09 14.92
N ASP A 73 -6.56 14.81 15.49
CA ASP A 73 -7.73 15.68 15.53
C ASP A 73 -8.32 16.05 14.15
N ILE A 74 -8.22 15.16 13.14
CA ILE A 74 -8.96 15.34 11.88
C ILE A 74 -10.42 14.92 12.11
N GLU A 75 -11.38 15.77 11.72
CA GLU A 75 -12.80 15.57 11.97
C GLU A 75 -13.38 14.37 11.21
N ASN A 76 -14.38 13.70 11.80
CA ASN A 76 -14.95 12.44 11.29
C ASN A 76 -15.32 12.49 9.79
N ASP A 77 -16.04 13.53 9.37
CA ASP A 77 -16.42 13.71 7.96
C ASP A 77 -15.23 13.90 7.02
N LEU A 78 -14.21 14.63 7.47
CA LEU A 78 -13.00 14.88 6.70
C LEU A 78 -12.15 13.60 6.59
N ARG A 79 -12.10 12.78 7.64
CA ARG A 79 -11.46 11.45 7.58
C ARG A 79 -12.12 10.56 6.54
N LEU A 80 -13.46 10.52 6.49
CA LEU A 80 -14.17 9.79 5.43
C LEU A 80 -13.82 10.32 4.04
N SER A 81 -13.82 11.64 3.85
CA SER A 81 -13.43 12.25 2.57
C SER A 81 -12.02 11.89 2.14
N LEU A 82 -11.06 11.84 3.08
CA LEU A 82 -9.68 11.42 2.83
C LEU A 82 -9.57 9.93 2.49
N LEU A 83 -10.29 9.08 3.23
CA LEU A 83 -10.27 7.63 3.05
C LEU A 83 -10.95 7.21 1.74
N LEU A 84 -12.00 7.92 1.34
CA LEU A 84 -12.73 7.70 0.10
C LEU A 84 -12.16 8.45 -1.11
N ASN A 85 -11.02 9.15 -0.97
CA ASN A 85 -10.39 9.93 -2.04
C ASN A 85 -11.26 11.06 -2.62
N LEU A 86 -12.17 11.63 -1.82
CA LEU A 86 -12.94 12.82 -2.19
C LEU A 86 -12.09 14.09 -2.18
N THR A 87 -11.04 14.11 -1.36
CA THR A 87 -10.12 15.24 -1.23
C THR A 87 -8.65 14.77 -1.31
N PRO A 88 -7.73 15.60 -1.85
CA PRO A 88 -6.31 15.22 -1.95
C PRO A 88 -5.67 14.92 -0.59
N LYS A 89 -4.77 13.93 -0.58
CA LYS A 89 -3.99 13.54 0.60
C LYS A 89 -2.69 14.33 0.65
N ILE A 90 -2.79 15.60 1.01
CA ILE A 90 -1.65 16.53 1.08
C ILE A 90 -1.39 16.97 2.53
N GLY A 91 -0.27 17.65 2.75
CA GLY A 91 0.14 18.12 4.07
C GLY A 91 0.23 16.97 5.07
N ILE A 92 -0.39 17.13 6.24
CA ILE A 92 -0.39 16.08 7.27
C ILE A 92 -1.17 14.82 6.86
N ALA A 93 -2.18 14.94 6.00
CA ALA A 93 -2.98 13.79 5.53
C ALA A 93 -2.24 12.91 4.52
N ALA A 94 -1.10 13.35 3.99
CA ALA A 94 -0.24 12.54 3.15
C ALA A 94 0.32 11.30 3.88
N ILE A 95 0.21 11.23 5.21
CA ILE A 95 0.47 10.01 5.99
C ILE A 95 -0.28 8.78 5.47
N LEU A 96 -1.44 8.97 4.86
CA LEU A 96 -2.18 7.88 4.23
C LEU A 96 -1.37 7.20 3.11
N ASN A 97 -0.46 7.91 2.46
CA ASN A 97 0.41 7.40 1.40
C ASN A 97 1.73 6.83 1.93
N ASN A 98 1.91 6.70 3.25
CA ASN A 98 3.14 6.21 3.85
C ASN A 98 3.57 4.84 3.32
N SER A 99 4.80 4.76 2.83
CA SER A 99 5.37 3.57 2.20
C SER A 99 5.75 2.47 3.19
N TYR A 100 6.05 2.82 4.45
CA TYR A 100 6.48 1.89 5.49
C TYR A 100 5.30 1.19 6.18
N ARG A 101 5.55 -0.06 6.63
CA ARG A 101 4.61 -0.84 7.43
C ARG A 101 4.51 -0.25 8.83
N ILE A 102 3.29 0.09 9.24
CA ILE A 102 3.01 0.49 10.61
C ILE A 102 2.91 -0.80 11.43
N ASN A 103 3.80 -0.95 12.41
CA ASN A 103 3.88 -2.12 13.28
C ASN A 103 4.36 -1.73 14.70
N GLU A 104 4.72 -2.72 15.51
CA GLU A 104 5.24 -2.56 16.87
C GLU A 104 6.57 -1.78 16.94
N TYR A 105 7.29 -1.68 15.82
CA TYR A 105 8.53 -0.90 15.68
C TYR A 105 8.29 0.49 15.08
N THR A 106 7.04 0.88 14.85
CA THR A 106 6.71 2.24 14.38
C THR A 106 6.35 3.13 15.56
N ARG A 107 6.84 4.37 15.55
CA ARG A 107 6.40 5.45 16.44
C ARG A 107 5.94 6.65 15.64
N PHE A 108 4.93 7.34 16.15
CA PHE A 108 4.54 8.64 15.65
C PHE A 108 4.90 9.70 16.69
N LEU A 109 5.46 10.82 16.24
CA LEU A 109 5.58 12.05 17.03
C LEU A 109 4.71 13.11 16.36
N TYR A 110 3.62 13.49 17.02
CA TYR A 110 2.72 14.54 16.54
C TYR A 110 2.96 15.83 17.32
N TYR A 111 3.07 16.94 16.61
CA TYR A 111 3.28 18.28 17.15
C TYR A 111 2.34 19.26 16.46
N SER A 112 1.51 19.97 17.24
CA SER A 112 0.61 21.01 16.75
C SER A 112 0.70 22.23 17.66
N TRP A 113 0.84 23.41 17.07
CA TRP A 113 0.90 24.69 17.78
C TRP A 113 0.19 25.78 16.97
N ILE A 114 -0.59 26.60 17.67
CA ILE A 114 -1.39 27.69 17.08
C ILE A 114 -0.70 29.01 17.43
N ASP A 115 -0.35 29.79 16.42
CA ASP A 115 0.23 31.14 16.59
C ASP A 115 -0.88 32.19 16.77
N ARG A 116 -1.83 32.19 15.82
CA ARG A 116 -2.91 33.17 15.79
C ARG A 116 -4.18 32.59 15.20
N GLU A 117 -5.26 33.27 15.52
CA GLU A 117 -6.58 33.07 14.95
C GLU A 117 -6.99 34.34 14.19
N GLU A 118 -7.56 34.19 13.01
CA GLU A 118 -8.20 35.25 12.27
C GLU A 118 -9.66 34.89 12.04
N GLN A 119 -10.55 35.86 12.23
CA GLN A 119 -11.99 35.70 11.97
C GLN A 119 -12.50 36.87 11.14
N VAL A 120 -13.58 36.65 10.40
CA VAL A 120 -14.32 37.72 9.71
C VAL A 120 -15.00 38.61 10.74
N SER A 121 -14.83 39.93 10.63
CA SER A 121 -15.48 40.89 11.52
C SER A 121 -17.00 40.84 11.38
N ASN A 122 -17.73 41.26 12.43
CA ASN A 122 -19.19 41.35 12.37
C ASN A 122 -19.68 42.23 11.21
N GLU A 123 -18.96 43.30 10.89
CA GLU A 123 -19.23 44.17 9.74
C GLU A 123 -18.92 43.45 8.42
N GLY A 124 -17.83 42.68 8.35
CA GLY A 124 -17.50 41.80 7.23
C GLY A 124 -18.60 40.78 6.95
N ILE A 125 -19.17 40.14 7.97
CA ILE A 125 -20.32 39.22 7.81
C ILE A 125 -21.55 39.95 7.26
N ARG A 126 -21.82 41.18 7.74
CA ARG A 126 -22.93 42.01 7.22
C ARG A 126 -22.70 42.38 5.75
N ASN A 127 -21.48 42.74 5.36
CA ASN A 127 -21.15 43.05 3.98
C ASN A 127 -21.27 41.82 3.08
N LEU A 128 -20.83 40.65 3.54
CA LEU A 128 -21.03 39.39 2.81
C LEU A 128 -22.52 39.08 2.56
N LYS A 129 -23.40 39.39 3.52
CA LYS A 129 -24.86 39.23 3.37
C LYS A 129 -25.47 40.11 2.26
N LEU A 130 -24.80 41.20 1.88
CA LEU A 130 -25.27 42.17 0.90
C LEU A 130 -24.74 41.92 -0.52
N ILE A 131 -23.89 40.90 -0.72
CA ILE A 131 -23.25 40.62 -2.01
C ILE A 131 -24.10 39.61 -2.82
N ASP A 132 -24.58 40.02 -3.99
CA ASP A 132 -25.39 39.21 -4.90
C ASP A 132 -24.59 38.25 -5.82
N SER A 133 -23.26 38.20 -5.68
CA SER A 133 -22.37 37.69 -6.74
C SER A 133 -22.05 36.19 -6.73
N ILE A 134 -22.53 35.41 -5.75
CA ILE A 134 -22.28 33.96 -5.78
C ILE A 134 -23.20 33.33 -6.82
N LYS A 135 -22.61 32.89 -7.94
CA LYS A 135 -23.32 32.15 -9.00
C LYS A 135 -24.09 30.98 -8.39
N SER A 136 -25.38 30.86 -8.73
CA SER A 136 -26.25 29.77 -8.30
C SER A 136 -25.76 28.37 -8.71
N THR A 137 -24.81 28.30 -9.65
CA THR A 137 -24.19 27.07 -10.15
C THR A 137 -22.94 26.63 -9.38
N THR A 138 -22.54 27.33 -8.32
CA THR A 138 -21.36 26.94 -7.53
C THR A 138 -21.62 25.63 -6.77
N PRO A 139 -20.65 24.69 -6.73
CA PRO A 139 -20.74 23.52 -5.86
C PRO A 139 -20.42 23.84 -4.39
N ALA A 140 -20.10 25.11 -4.07
CA ALA A 140 -19.77 25.51 -2.71
C ALA A 140 -20.96 25.34 -1.77
N THR A 141 -20.70 24.82 -0.57
CA THR A 141 -21.70 24.74 0.50
C THR A 141 -21.40 25.67 1.67
N HIS A 142 -20.13 26.03 1.86
CA HIS A 142 -19.66 26.87 2.95
C HIS A 142 -18.71 27.97 2.48
N ILE A 143 -18.49 28.93 3.36
CA ILE A 143 -17.45 29.96 3.26
C ILE A 143 -16.57 29.92 4.51
N ILE A 144 -15.27 30.12 4.35
CA ILE A 144 -14.32 30.20 5.47
C ILE A 144 -14.51 31.54 6.18
N THR A 145 -14.96 31.51 7.44
CA THR A 145 -15.15 32.68 8.28
C THR A 145 -14.13 32.80 9.41
N GLY A 146 -13.33 31.76 9.63
CA GLY A 146 -12.22 31.77 10.57
C GLY A 146 -11.08 30.87 10.11
N VAL A 147 -9.86 31.23 10.49
CA VAL A 147 -8.64 30.47 10.21
C VAL A 147 -7.72 30.50 11.42
N ASN A 148 -7.29 29.33 11.87
CA ASN A 148 -6.14 29.23 12.77
C ASN A 148 -4.89 29.01 11.95
N TYR A 149 -3.83 29.77 12.26
CA TYR A 149 -2.51 29.65 11.64
C TYR A 149 -1.52 29.10 12.65
N GLY A 150 -0.60 28.27 12.17
CA GLY A 150 0.38 27.65 13.04
C GLY A 150 1.17 26.53 12.40
N ILE A 151 1.76 25.70 13.25
CA ILE A 151 2.62 24.59 12.87
C ILE A 151 1.89 23.29 13.17
N ASP A 152 1.84 22.40 12.19
CA ASP A 152 1.25 21.07 12.34
C ASP A 152 2.19 20.04 11.69
N VAL A 153 2.69 19.09 12.48
CA VAL A 153 3.73 18.13 12.09
C VAL A 153 3.41 16.75 12.64
N LEU A 154 3.46 15.75 11.77
CA LEU A 154 3.45 14.34 12.13
C LEU A 154 4.73 13.68 11.60
N VAL A 155 5.50 13.09 12.50
CA VAL A 155 6.70 12.34 12.17
C VAL A 155 6.42 10.86 12.33
N VAL A 156 6.78 10.07 11.32
CA VAL A 156 6.80 8.60 11.38
C VAL A 156 8.24 8.15 11.58
N LEU A 157 8.48 7.38 12.64
CA LEU A 157 9.79 6.88 13.03
C LEU A 157 9.76 5.35 12.95
N GLN A 158 10.68 4.77 12.18
CA GLN A 158 10.89 3.33 12.13
C GLN A 158 12.07 2.94 13.03
N LEU A 159 11.77 2.26 14.13
CA LEU A 159 12.76 1.78 15.10
C LEU A 159 13.50 0.54 14.55
N PRO A 160 14.73 0.28 15.02
CA PRO A 160 15.40 -0.99 14.76
C PRO A 160 14.62 -2.15 15.38
N SER A 161 14.74 -3.34 14.79
CA SER A 161 14.10 -4.56 15.29
C SER A 161 14.72 -5.10 16.59
N GLU A 162 15.85 -4.55 17.02
CA GLU A 162 16.51 -4.85 18.29
C GLU A 162 15.65 -4.39 19.48
N THR A 163 15.00 -5.35 20.14
CA THR A 163 14.01 -5.08 21.20
C THR A 163 14.59 -4.33 22.40
N GLY A 164 15.88 -4.50 22.70
CA GLY A 164 16.55 -3.86 23.84
C GLY A 164 16.66 -2.33 23.74
N LEU A 165 16.64 -1.75 22.53
CA LEU A 165 16.78 -0.30 22.32
C LEU A 165 15.45 0.47 22.42
N ILE A 166 14.33 -0.23 22.24
CA ILE A 166 13.00 0.38 22.12
C ILE A 166 12.60 1.19 23.38
N PRO A 167 12.74 0.68 24.62
CA PRO A 167 12.34 1.42 25.80
C PRO A 167 13.14 2.72 26.00
N GLY A 168 14.43 2.70 25.65
CA GLY A 168 15.31 3.87 25.70
C GLY A 168 14.85 4.94 24.70
N ILE A 169 14.61 4.55 23.44
CA ILE A 169 14.10 5.47 22.42
C ILE A 169 12.72 6.03 22.81
N ASP A 170 11.81 5.20 23.33
CA ASP A 170 10.49 5.66 23.80
C ASP A 170 10.62 6.70 24.92
N HIS A 171 11.53 6.49 25.87
CA HIS A 171 11.81 7.47 26.93
C HIS A 171 12.31 8.80 26.36
N ILE A 172 13.24 8.75 25.39
CA ILE A 172 13.79 9.95 24.74
C ILE A 172 12.73 10.69 23.95
N LEU A 173 11.89 10.00 23.18
CA LEU A 173 10.79 10.61 22.44
C LEU A 173 9.77 11.28 23.37
N GLN A 174 9.48 10.67 24.53
CA GLN A 174 8.65 11.32 25.56
C GLN A 174 9.30 12.58 26.12
N LYS A 175 10.62 12.57 26.36
CA LYS A 175 11.37 13.75 26.80
C LYS A 175 11.31 14.87 25.75
N ILE A 176 11.49 14.55 24.47
CA ILE A 176 11.32 15.47 23.34
C ILE A 176 9.90 16.04 23.32
N SER A 177 8.88 15.19 23.44
CA SER A 177 7.47 15.59 23.46
C SER A 177 7.14 16.54 24.61
N ARG A 178 7.61 16.26 25.83
CA ARG A 178 7.43 17.17 26.99
C ARG A 178 8.10 18.52 26.75
N SER A 179 9.30 18.52 26.18
CA SER A 179 10.04 19.75 25.89
C SER A 179 9.33 20.62 24.83
N LEU A 180 8.86 19.99 23.74
CA LEU A 180 8.09 20.67 22.69
C LEU A 180 6.77 21.25 23.18
N SER A 181 6.08 20.57 24.09
CA SER A 181 4.82 21.06 24.68
C SER A 181 5.03 22.27 25.60
N ASN A 182 6.20 22.35 26.25
CA ASN A 182 6.55 23.42 27.19
C ASN A 182 7.35 24.57 26.55
N ASP A 183 7.53 24.56 25.22
CA ASP A 183 8.34 25.54 24.48
C ASP A 183 9.80 25.66 24.96
N ASN A 184 10.36 24.58 25.51
CA ASN A 184 11.76 24.53 25.94
C ASN A 184 12.70 24.26 24.75
N GLU A 185 13.97 24.69 24.84
CA GLU A 185 14.98 24.32 23.85
C GLU A 185 15.32 22.82 23.95
N ILE A 186 15.16 22.07 22.87
CA ILE A 186 15.22 20.59 22.91
C ILE A 186 16.64 20.07 22.70
N VAL A 187 17.40 20.69 21.79
CA VAL A 187 18.73 20.20 21.38
C VAL A 187 19.74 20.23 22.54
N SER A 188 19.58 21.17 23.47
CA SER A 188 20.42 21.30 24.67
C SER A 188 20.06 20.33 25.80
N LEU A 189 18.94 19.59 25.70
CA LEU A 189 18.45 18.70 26.75
C LEU A 189 18.88 17.24 26.60
N LEU A 190 19.33 16.83 25.41
CA LEU A 190 19.69 15.44 25.14
C LEU A 190 21.17 15.19 25.46
N THR A 191 21.46 14.10 26.17
CA THR A 191 22.85 13.66 26.40
C THR A 191 23.46 13.10 25.11
N THR A 192 24.79 12.95 25.06
CA THR A 192 25.49 12.30 23.94
C THR A 192 24.96 10.87 23.72
N GLU A 193 24.75 10.12 24.80
CA GLU A 193 24.22 8.75 24.74
C GLU A 193 22.78 8.70 24.21
N GLU A 194 21.90 9.58 24.67
CA GLU A 194 20.53 9.69 24.15
C GLU A 194 20.55 10.06 22.65
N SER A 195 21.47 10.95 22.26
CA SER A 195 21.64 11.34 20.86
C SER A 195 22.08 10.18 19.99
N ASP A 196 23.00 9.35 20.48
CA ASP A 196 23.48 8.14 19.79
C ASP A 196 22.37 7.09 19.64
N GLN A 197 21.50 6.93 20.64
CA GLN A 197 20.33 6.04 20.53
C GLN A 197 19.34 6.50 19.46
N ILE A 198 19.02 7.79 19.41
CA ILE A 198 18.11 8.37 18.40
C ILE A 198 18.69 8.24 16.97
N ARG A 199 20.01 8.31 16.82
CA ARG A 199 20.68 8.07 15.52
C ARG A 199 20.50 6.64 14.99
N LYS A 200 20.11 5.67 15.82
CA LYS A 200 19.81 4.29 15.40
C LYS A 200 18.42 4.11 14.79
N ILE A 201 17.57 5.15 14.79
CA ILE A 201 16.28 5.12 14.09
C ILE A 201 16.54 4.91 12.60
N THR A 202 15.93 3.86 12.04
CA THR A 202 16.22 3.38 10.68
C THR A 202 15.61 4.26 9.60
N ASN A 203 14.46 4.89 9.87
CA ASN A 203 13.81 5.79 8.93
C ASN A 203 13.00 6.85 9.67
N VAL A 204 13.00 8.06 9.12
CA VAL A 204 12.20 9.20 9.59
C VAL A 204 11.48 9.81 8.38
N THR A 205 10.17 9.94 8.47
CA THR A 205 9.35 10.58 7.44
C THR A 205 8.48 11.66 8.08
N VAL A 206 8.50 12.88 7.52
CA VAL A 206 7.81 14.04 8.08
C VAL A 206 6.65 14.46 7.19
N TYR A 207 5.47 14.63 7.79
CA TYR A 207 4.27 15.15 7.16
C TYR A 207 3.86 16.44 7.87
N SER A 208 3.63 17.53 7.14
CA SER A 208 3.35 18.83 7.76
C SER A 208 2.53 19.73 6.84
N ASN A 209 1.85 20.72 7.42
CA ASN A 209 1.28 21.85 6.67
C ASN A 209 2.37 22.80 6.12
N ILE A 210 3.63 22.62 6.50
CA ILE A 210 4.79 23.38 6.00
C ILE A 210 5.64 22.47 5.10
N SER A 211 5.70 22.80 3.81
CA SER A 211 6.43 22.02 2.79
C SER A 211 7.91 21.84 3.13
N ASP A 212 8.57 22.87 3.66
CA ASP A 212 9.99 22.82 4.03
C ASP A 212 10.31 21.74 5.06
N LEU A 213 9.33 21.38 5.91
CA LEU A 213 9.50 20.34 6.92
C LEU A 213 9.33 18.94 6.33
N THR A 214 8.51 18.78 5.28
CA THR A 214 8.23 17.47 4.67
C THR A 214 9.43 16.84 3.96
N ALA A 215 10.43 17.65 3.58
CA ALA A 215 11.67 17.17 2.97
C ALA A 215 12.67 16.61 4.00
N LEU A 216 12.43 16.79 5.30
CA LEU A 216 13.36 16.38 6.34
C LEU A 216 13.21 14.89 6.67
N ASN A 217 14.36 14.21 6.79
CA ASN A 217 14.47 12.79 7.14
C ASN A 217 15.32 12.57 8.41
N ASN A 218 15.52 13.62 9.21
CA ASN A 218 16.31 13.58 10.42
C ASN A 218 15.60 14.37 11.53
N ILE A 219 15.42 13.73 12.69
CA ILE A 219 14.68 14.33 13.81
C ILE A 219 15.41 15.55 14.40
N PHE A 220 16.75 15.58 14.47
CA PHE A 220 17.49 16.73 14.98
C PHE A 220 17.36 17.93 14.05
N GLN A 221 17.45 17.71 12.73
CA GLN A 221 17.23 18.76 11.74
C GLN A 221 15.81 19.33 11.84
N LEU A 222 14.81 18.45 12.03
CA LEU A 222 13.42 18.86 12.26
C LEU A 222 13.29 19.74 13.51
N LEU A 223 13.83 19.30 14.65
CA LEU A 223 13.74 20.04 15.91
C LEU A 223 14.40 21.43 15.80
N HIS A 224 15.57 21.51 15.18
CA HIS A 224 16.24 22.78 14.91
C HIS A 224 15.43 23.68 13.97
N LYS A 225 14.90 23.12 12.88
CA LYS A 225 14.10 23.88 11.90
C LYS A 225 12.79 24.39 12.52
N LEU A 226 12.15 23.62 13.40
CA LEU A 226 10.97 24.05 14.16
C LEU A 226 11.25 25.28 15.02
N GLN A 227 12.41 25.34 15.70
CA GLN A 227 12.80 26.51 16.49
C GLN A 227 13.01 27.76 15.62
N ILE A 228 13.59 27.61 14.42
CA ILE A 228 13.74 28.71 13.47
C ILE A 228 12.36 29.18 12.99
N ILE A 229 11.49 28.25 12.59
CA ILE A 229 10.17 28.57 12.06
C ILE A 229 9.31 29.25 13.11
N LYS A 230 9.38 28.87 14.39
CA LYS A 230 8.67 29.58 15.48
C LYS A 230 9.05 31.06 15.65
N LYS A 231 10.21 31.47 15.12
CA LYS A 231 10.63 32.89 15.10
C LYS A 231 10.09 33.63 13.87
N SER A 232 9.43 32.92 12.94
CA SER A 232 8.75 33.49 11.77
C SER A 232 7.52 34.31 12.19
N LYS A 233 7.06 35.19 11.29
CA LYS A 233 5.80 35.94 11.42
C LYS A 233 4.66 35.37 10.58
N SER A 234 4.96 34.43 9.69
CA SER A 234 3.97 33.86 8.76
C SER A 234 3.95 32.35 8.89
N TYR A 235 2.75 31.81 9.09
CA TYR A 235 2.48 30.40 9.25
C TYR A 235 1.32 30.02 8.32
N PRO A 236 1.31 28.80 7.77
CA PRO A 236 0.17 28.31 7.02
C PRO A 236 -1.04 28.02 7.93
N PRO A 237 -2.25 27.96 7.35
CA PRO A 237 -3.44 27.49 8.04
C PRO A 237 -3.26 26.08 8.63
N ILE A 238 -3.89 25.85 9.78
CA ILE A 238 -4.02 24.54 10.43
C ILE A 238 -5.48 24.12 10.59
N THR A 239 -6.40 25.08 10.68
CA THR A 239 -7.83 24.85 10.87
C THR A 239 -8.63 25.91 10.14
N TYR A 240 -9.73 25.50 9.51
CA TYR A 240 -10.77 26.36 8.97
C TYR A 240 -12.05 26.28 9.78
N TYR A 241 -12.71 27.42 9.93
CA TYR A 241 -14.06 27.55 10.46
C TYR A 241 -14.99 27.91 9.31
N LEU A 242 -15.96 27.04 9.06
CA LEU A 242 -16.81 27.05 7.87
C LEU A 242 -18.23 27.44 8.27
N GLN A 243 -18.72 28.54 7.69
CA GLN A 243 -20.12 28.95 7.83
C GLN A 243 -20.92 28.50 6.59
N PRO A 244 -22.11 27.91 6.75
CA PRO A 244 -22.94 27.54 5.60
C PRO A 244 -23.33 28.76 4.78
N LEU A 245 -23.24 28.65 3.45
CA LEU A 245 -23.64 29.73 2.54
C LEU A 245 -25.12 30.07 2.68
N ALA A 246 -25.98 29.09 2.98
CA ALA A 246 -27.40 29.33 3.22
C ALA A 246 -27.65 30.30 4.40
N VAL A 247 -26.75 30.34 5.39
CA VAL A 247 -26.84 31.26 6.53
C VAL A 247 -26.30 32.64 6.16
N VAL A 248 -25.20 32.69 5.41
CA VAL A 248 -24.53 33.95 5.03
C VAL A 248 -25.28 34.67 3.90
N TYR A 249 -25.85 33.97 2.93
CA TYR A 249 -26.51 34.53 1.74
C TYR A 249 -28.01 34.21 1.71
N SER A 250 -28.64 34.23 2.89
CA SER A 250 -30.02 33.75 3.10
C SER A 250 -31.11 34.43 2.26
N GLN A 251 -30.85 35.52 1.54
CA GLN A 251 -31.82 36.12 0.62
C GLN A 251 -31.81 35.46 -0.77
N HIS A 252 -30.69 34.81 -1.17
CA HIS A 252 -30.47 34.29 -2.53
C HIS A 252 -30.30 32.77 -2.60
N MET A 253 -30.02 32.11 -1.47
CA MET A 253 -29.58 30.70 -1.42
C MET A 253 -30.53 29.75 -0.67
N ARG A 254 -31.73 30.19 -0.27
CA ARG A 254 -32.62 29.50 0.70
C ARG A 254 -32.93 28.02 0.39
N ASN A 255 -32.88 27.59 -0.87
CA ASN A 255 -33.30 26.23 -1.24
C ASN A 255 -32.25 25.37 -1.98
N ASN A 256 -31.10 25.92 -2.37
CA ASN A 256 -30.21 25.24 -3.34
C ASN A 256 -28.95 24.61 -2.71
N VAL A 257 -28.55 25.04 -1.52
CA VAL A 257 -27.28 24.60 -0.90
C VAL A 257 -27.59 23.73 0.31
N LYS A 258 -27.38 22.41 0.17
CA LYS A 258 -27.56 21.43 1.25
C LYS A 258 -26.23 20.78 1.60
N PHE A 259 -26.00 20.64 2.91
CA PHE A 259 -24.93 19.81 3.45
C PHE A 259 -25.47 19.07 4.67
N HIS A 260 -25.47 17.74 4.62
CA HIS A 260 -25.91 16.88 5.70
C HIS A 260 -24.72 16.14 6.31
N ILE A 261 -24.54 16.29 7.62
CA ILE A 261 -23.55 15.54 8.39
C ILE A 261 -24.09 14.12 8.62
N LEU A 262 -23.24 13.11 8.47
CA LEU A 262 -23.63 11.73 8.74
C LEU A 262 -23.78 11.51 10.26
N PRO A 263 -24.77 10.70 10.70
CA PRO A 263 -24.84 10.23 12.08
C PRO A 263 -23.52 9.59 12.50
N SER A 264 -23.07 9.86 13.73
CA SER A 264 -21.75 9.44 14.22
C SER A 264 -21.53 7.93 14.15
N GLU A 265 -22.55 7.14 14.46
CA GLU A 265 -22.51 5.68 14.39
C GLU A 265 -22.25 5.19 12.95
N LEU A 266 -23.04 5.69 11.98
CA LEU A 266 -22.84 5.35 10.58
C LEU A 266 -21.48 5.80 10.05
N ASN A 267 -21.05 7.00 10.44
CA ASN A 267 -19.73 7.51 10.08
C ASN A 267 -18.62 6.58 10.59
N ASN A 268 -18.66 6.17 11.86
CA ASN A 268 -17.70 5.23 12.44
C ASN A 268 -17.73 3.86 11.76
N ASN A 269 -18.92 3.34 11.44
CA ASN A 269 -19.06 2.05 10.76
C ASN A 269 -18.46 2.09 9.36
N LEU A 270 -18.74 3.16 8.60
CA LEU A 270 -18.16 3.36 7.26
C LEU A 270 -16.65 3.59 7.34
N GLU A 271 -16.17 4.37 8.32
CA GLU A 271 -14.75 4.60 8.54
C GLU A 271 -14.01 3.28 8.82
N GLN A 272 -14.52 2.49 9.76
CA GLN A 272 -13.94 1.19 10.11
C GLN A 272 -13.92 0.26 8.90
N TYR A 273 -15.03 0.20 8.16
CA TYR A 273 -15.13 -0.60 6.94
C TYR A 273 -14.04 -0.23 5.92
N VAL A 274 -13.87 1.06 5.63
CA VAL A 274 -12.87 1.53 4.66
C VAL A 274 -11.44 1.31 5.16
N LEU A 275 -11.18 1.50 6.46
CA LEU A 275 -9.87 1.22 7.08
C LEU A 275 -9.49 -0.26 7.01
N ASP A 276 -10.44 -1.15 7.27
CA ASP A 276 -10.22 -2.61 7.17
C ASP A 276 -9.87 -3.00 5.73
N ARG A 277 -10.66 -2.52 4.75
CA ARG A 277 -10.40 -2.76 3.32
C ARG A 277 -9.07 -2.18 2.84
N ARG A 278 -8.73 -0.98 3.31
CA ARG A 278 -7.44 -0.35 3.01
C ARG A 278 -6.28 -1.19 3.55
N THR A 279 -6.39 -1.64 4.80
CA THR A 279 -5.38 -2.46 5.47
C THR A 279 -5.14 -3.76 4.72
N MET A 280 -6.22 -4.42 4.27
CA MET A 280 -6.15 -5.62 3.43
C MET A 280 -5.27 -5.42 2.19
N ILE A 281 -5.43 -4.31 1.48
CA ILE A 281 -4.73 -4.03 0.21
C ILE A 281 -3.29 -3.58 0.42
N ILE A 282 -3.07 -2.79 1.46
CA ILE A 282 -1.71 -2.40 1.86
C ILE A 282 -0.92 -3.65 2.21
N ASN A 283 -1.51 -4.59 2.95
CA ASN A 283 -0.87 -5.86 3.27
C ASN A 283 -0.52 -6.62 1.98
N PHE A 284 -1.45 -6.78 1.03
CA PHE A 284 -1.17 -7.46 -0.24
C PHE A 284 -0.05 -6.86 -1.06
N THR A 285 -0.03 -5.53 -1.17
CA THR A 285 1.00 -4.83 -1.96
C THR A 285 2.38 -5.04 -1.34
N ARG A 286 2.45 -5.38 -0.05
CA ARG A 286 3.69 -5.54 0.73
C ARG A 286 4.07 -7.00 1.01
N SER A 287 3.13 -7.92 1.04
CA SER A 287 3.36 -9.33 1.43
C SER A 287 3.98 -10.18 0.32
N PHE A 288 4.44 -9.57 -0.77
CA PHE A 288 5.19 -10.28 -1.80
C PHE A 288 6.37 -9.43 -2.32
N PRO A 289 7.50 -9.38 -1.59
CA PRO A 289 8.65 -8.57 -1.94
C PRO A 289 9.21 -8.91 -3.33
N LYS A 290 9.75 -7.93 -4.06
CA LYS A 290 10.41 -8.16 -5.37
C LYS A 290 11.50 -9.25 -5.29
N ASN A 291 12.21 -9.34 -4.17
CA ASN A 291 13.25 -10.35 -3.98
C ASN A 291 12.66 -11.78 -3.98
N LEU A 292 11.52 -11.96 -3.32
CA LEU A 292 10.79 -13.23 -3.29
C LEU A 292 10.24 -13.57 -4.68
N GLN A 293 9.75 -12.56 -5.41
CA GLN A 293 9.28 -12.70 -6.79
C GLN A 293 10.39 -13.18 -7.71
N ASN A 294 11.54 -12.49 -7.70
CA ASN A 294 12.68 -12.83 -8.55
C ASN A 294 13.24 -14.22 -8.21
N PHE A 295 13.21 -14.60 -6.93
CA PHE A 295 13.66 -15.92 -6.50
C PHE A 295 12.74 -17.02 -7.02
N LEU A 296 11.42 -16.86 -6.84
CA LEU A 296 10.44 -17.87 -7.23
C LEU A 296 10.19 -17.93 -8.73
N SER A 297 10.49 -16.87 -9.51
CA SER A 297 10.22 -16.86 -10.95
C SER A 297 11.02 -17.92 -11.71
N GLY A 298 12.18 -18.33 -11.19
CA GLY A 298 12.96 -19.43 -11.75
C GLY A 298 12.39 -20.83 -11.48
N TYR A 299 11.35 -20.96 -10.65
CA TYR A 299 10.85 -22.25 -10.18
C TYR A 299 9.32 -22.43 -10.25
N LEU A 300 8.57 -21.32 -10.19
CA LEU A 300 7.10 -21.30 -10.01
C LEU A 300 6.41 -20.17 -10.80
N GLU A 301 6.92 -19.81 -11.99
CA GLU A 301 6.44 -18.66 -12.77
C GLU A 301 4.91 -18.63 -12.96
N GLY A 302 4.30 -19.76 -13.34
CA GLY A 302 2.85 -19.85 -13.55
C GLY A 302 2.04 -19.56 -12.28
N LYS A 303 2.53 -19.97 -11.10
CA LYS A 303 1.86 -19.72 -9.82
C LYS A 303 2.01 -18.27 -9.38
N LEU A 304 3.19 -17.68 -9.59
CA LEU A 304 3.41 -16.26 -9.36
C LEU A 304 2.50 -15.40 -10.24
N CYS A 305 2.37 -15.75 -11.52
CA CYS A 305 1.50 -15.03 -12.46
C CYS A 305 0.03 -15.06 -12.00
N ASN A 306 -0.46 -16.21 -11.51
CA ASN A 306 -1.81 -16.32 -10.97
C ASN A 306 -2.01 -15.49 -9.70
N ALA A 307 -1.10 -15.58 -8.72
CA ALA A 307 -1.17 -14.77 -7.51
C ALA A 307 -1.13 -13.26 -7.83
N TYR A 308 -0.34 -12.84 -8.81
CA TYR A 308 -0.31 -11.44 -9.27
C TYR A 308 -1.64 -11.01 -9.90
N LYS A 309 -2.24 -11.85 -10.76
CA LYS A 309 -3.57 -11.60 -11.34
C LYS A 309 -4.64 -11.45 -10.25
N GLU A 310 -4.62 -12.31 -9.24
CA GLU A 310 -5.53 -12.25 -8.09
C GLU A 310 -5.35 -10.93 -7.30
N CYS A 311 -4.09 -10.55 -7.01
CA CYS A 311 -3.77 -9.27 -6.37
C CYS A 311 -4.29 -8.06 -7.15
N LEU A 312 -4.06 -8.03 -8.48
CA LEU A 312 -4.54 -6.95 -9.34
C LEU A 312 -6.08 -6.89 -9.38
N HIS A 313 -6.73 -8.04 -9.45
CA HIS A 313 -8.19 -8.15 -9.44
C HIS A 313 -8.77 -7.61 -8.13
N MET A 314 -8.19 -7.98 -6.98
CA MET A 314 -8.58 -7.49 -5.67
C MET A 314 -8.40 -5.97 -5.54
N ARG A 315 -7.27 -5.44 -6.03
CA ARG A 315 -7.03 -3.99 -6.06
C ARG A 315 -8.09 -3.27 -6.90
N LYS A 316 -8.45 -3.81 -8.06
CA LYS A 316 -9.48 -3.24 -8.94
C LYS A 316 -10.85 -3.22 -8.25
N LYS A 317 -11.26 -4.32 -7.61
CA LYS A 317 -12.54 -4.40 -6.88
C LYS A 317 -12.64 -3.34 -5.79
N TYR A 318 -11.57 -3.16 -5.00
CA TYR A 318 -11.55 -2.11 -3.98
C TYR A 318 -11.66 -0.70 -4.55
N LEU A 319 -10.94 -0.39 -5.63
CA LEU A 319 -11.01 0.94 -6.24
C LEU A 319 -12.44 1.25 -6.70
N LEU A 320 -13.13 0.27 -7.28
CA LEU A 320 -14.54 0.39 -7.66
C LEU A 320 -15.44 0.59 -6.44
N GLU A 321 -15.21 -0.13 -5.35
CA GLU A 321 -15.96 0.00 -4.12
C GLU A 321 -15.79 1.39 -3.48
N ILE A 322 -14.55 1.90 -3.42
CA ILE A 322 -14.27 3.26 -2.94
C ILE A 322 -14.97 4.30 -3.81
N GLU A 323 -14.95 4.14 -5.14
CA GLU A 323 -15.65 5.05 -6.06
C GLU A 323 -17.17 5.03 -5.83
N GLN A 324 -17.76 3.85 -5.63
CA GLN A 324 -19.19 3.71 -5.33
C GLN A 324 -19.56 4.37 -4.00
N LEU A 325 -18.83 4.06 -2.92
CA LEU A 325 -19.07 4.67 -1.61
C LEU A 325 -18.87 6.19 -1.63
N SER A 326 -17.92 6.69 -2.41
CA SER A 326 -17.72 8.12 -2.65
C SER A 326 -18.95 8.79 -3.26
N LYS A 327 -19.54 8.18 -4.30
CA LYS A 327 -20.74 8.70 -4.96
C LYS A 327 -21.94 8.71 -4.01
N LEU A 328 -22.13 7.64 -3.25
CA LEU A 328 -23.20 7.56 -2.24
C LEU A 328 -23.01 8.62 -1.15
N LEU A 329 -21.79 8.80 -0.65
CA LEU A 329 -21.50 9.80 0.38
C LEU A 329 -21.78 11.23 -0.11
N ILE A 330 -21.38 11.56 -1.33
CA ILE A 330 -21.69 12.87 -1.94
C ILE A 330 -23.20 13.06 -2.08
N GLY A 331 -23.91 12.05 -2.60
CA GLY A 331 -25.37 12.09 -2.78
C GLY A 331 -26.14 12.23 -1.47
N VAL A 332 -25.66 11.62 -0.39
CA VAL A 332 -26.25 11.80 0.94
C VAL A 332 -25.95 13.21 1.48
N ARG A 333 -24.70 13.66 1.38
CA ARG A 333 -24.28 14.98 1.90
C ARG A 333 -24.99 16.13 1.20
N ASN A 334 -25.20 16.05 -0.13
CA ASN A 334 -25.91 17.09 -0.88
C ASN A 334 -27.45 16.93 -0.85
N GLY A 335 -27.97 15.92 -0.15
CA GLY A 335 -29.41 15.67 0.01
C GLY A 335 -30.11 15.10 -1.22
N GLN A 336 -29.37 14.54 -2.19
CA GLN A 336 -29.92 13.82 -3.35
C GLN A 336 -30.26 12.36 -3.05
N MET A 337 -29.69 11.78 -1.98
CA MET A 337 -29.89 10.40 -1.56
C MET A 337 -30.22 10.31 -0.08
N GLU A 338 -31.01 9.31 0.28
CA GLU A 338 -31.32 8.97 1.67
C GLU A 338 -30.12 8.32 2.36
N ILE A 339 -29.95 8.58 3.67
CA ILE A 339 -28.83 8.02 4.46
C ILE A 339 -28.82 6.47 4.43
N SER A 340 -29.99 5.84 4.30
CA SER A 340 -30.17 4.39 4.26
C SER A 340 -29.42 3.70 3.11
N VAL A 341 -29.11 4.41 2.01
CA VAL A 341 -28.37 3.82 0.87
C VAL A 341 -26.95 3.39 1.26
N ILE A 342 -26.31 4.12 2.18
CA ILE A 342 -24.98 3.77 2.70
C ILE A 342 -25.07 2.52 3.58
N ASN A 343 -26.07 2.44 4.46
CA ASN A 343 -26.31 1.26 5.28
C ASN A 343 -26.53 0.00 4.42
N ASN A 344 -27.31 0.11 3.36
CA ASN A 344 -27.56 -1.00 2.44
C ASN A 344 -26.27 -1.44 1.72
N ALA A 345 -25.43 -0.49 1.30
CA ALA A 345 -24.11 -0.79 0.73
C ALA A 345 -23.19 -1.49 1.75
N LEU A 346 -23.30 -1.12 3.04
CA LEU A 346 -22.53 -1.72 4.12
C LEU A 346 -23.02 -3.11 4.57
N ILE A 347 -24.21 -3.58 4.17
CA ILE A 347 -24.77 -4.89 4.56
C ILE A 347 -24.72 -5.91 3.39
N ASN A 348 -24.28 -5.48 2.21
CA ASN A 348 -24.43 -6.28 0.98
C ASN A 348 -23.65 -7.61 0.99
N LYS A 349 -24.22 -8.65 0.35
CA LYS A 349 -23.65 -10.02 0.23
C LYS A 349 -22.24 -10.04 -0.38
N GLU A 350 -21.91 -9.07 -1.23
CA GLU A 350 -20.59 -8.93 -1.85
C GLU A 350 -19.46 -8.80 -0.83
N GLN A 351 -19.74 -8.32 0.39
CA GLN A 351 -18.73 -8.16 1.43
C GLN A 351 -18.19 -9.48 1.98
N VAL A 352 -19.07 -10.48 2.12
CA VAL A 352 -18.69 -11.82 2.58
C VAL A 352 -17.82 -12.46 1.50
N THR A 353 -18.20 -12.31 0.24
CA THR A 353 -17.43 -12.81 -0.90
C THR A 353 -16.04 -12.16 -0.96
N LEU A 354 -15.95 -10.84 -0.88
CA LEU A 354 -14.67 -10.10 -0.87
C LEU A 354 -13.76 -10.50 0.29
N LYS A 355 -14.33 -10.73 1.48
CA LYS A 355 -13.56 -11.18 2.64
C LYS A 355 -13.03 -12.60 2.45
N ASN A 356 -13.81 -13.50 1.86
CA ASN A 356 -13.37 -14.86 1.57
C ASN A 356 -12.29 -14.89 0.50
N GLU A 357 -12.48 -14.17 -0.62
CA GLU A 357 -11.48 -14.01 -1.67
C GLU A 357 -10.17 -13.41 -1.11
N HIS A 358 -10.28 -12.44 -0.19
CA HIS A 358 -9.12 -11.89 0.51
C HIS A 358 -8.36 -12.94 1.30
N ASN A 359 -9.07 -13.72 2.12
CA ASN A 359 -8.46 -14.76 2.96
C ASN A 359 -7.79 -15.85 2.11
N GLU A 360 -8.42 -16.25 1.01
CA GLU A 360 -7.86 -17.21 0.05
C GLU A 360 -6.56 -16.69 -0.58
N LEU A 361 -6.55 -15.43 -1.02
CA LEU A 361 -5.34 -14.80 -1.55
C LEU A 361 -4.23 -14.69 -0.50
N VAL A 362 -4.55 -14.29 0.74
CA VAL A 362 -3.56 -14.27 1.83
C VAL A 362 -2.97 -15.66 2.06
N HIS A 363 -3.80 -16.69 2.06
CA HIS A 363 -3.34 -18.07 2.22
C HIS A 363 -2.41 -18.49 1.07
N ASN A 364 -2.79 -18.23 -0.18
CA ASN A 364 -1.98 -18.51 -1.37
C ASN A 364 -0.60 -17.82 -1.31
N LEU A 365 -0.56 -16.56 -0.87
CA LEU A 365 0.69 -15.81 -0.74
C LEU A 365 1.59 -16.36 0.36
N ASN A 366 1.01 -16.72 1.51
CA ASN A 366 1.77 -17.35 2.61
C ASN A 366 2.33 -18.72 2.20
N ASP A 367 1.56 -19.50 1.43
CA ASP A 367 2.01 -20.78 0.90
C ASP A 367 3.21 -20.61 -0.05
N LEU A 368 3.17 -19.59 -0.93
CA LEU A 368 4.30 -19.26 -1.79
C LEU A 368 5.53 -18.79 -0.99
N GLU A 369 5.35 -18.01 0.07
CA GLU A 369 6.44 -17.61 0.96
C GLU A 369 7.06 -18.81 1.68
N ALA A 370 6.23 -19.71 2.22
CA ALA A 370 6.70 -20.96 2.83
C ALA A 370 7.45 -21.83 1.82
N LYS A 371 6.99 -21.86 0.56
CA LYS A 371 7.63 -22.58 -0.53
C LYS A 371 9.00 -22.01 -0.86
N ALA A 372 9.12 -20.69 -0.95
CA ALA A 372 10.39 -20.03 -1.17
C ALA A 372 11.41 -20.38 -0.08
N ASN A 373 10.98 -20.36 1.19
CA ASN A 373 11.85 -20.75 2.30
C ASN A 373 12.33 -22.21 2.17
N LEU A 374 11.43 -23.13 1.81
CA LEU A 374 11.79 -24.52 1.55
C LEU A 374 12.82 -24.65 0.41
N ILE A 375 12.60 -23.98 -0.72
CA ILE A 375 13.53 -24.01 -1.86
C ILE A 375 14.90 -23.47 -1.44
N ASN A 376 14.93 -22.35 -0.71
CA ASN A 376 16.17 -21.76 -0.22
C ASN A 376 16.92 -22.70 0.74
N ASP A 377 16.21 -23.36 1.66
CA ASP A 377 16.79 -24.34 2.58
C ASP A 377 17.37 -25.55 1.82
N LEU A 378 16.68 -26.03 0.78
CA LEU A 378 17.15 -27.11 -0.07
C LEU A 378 18.41 -26.72 -0.85
N LEU A 379 18.44 -25.52 -1.44
CA LEU A 379 19.60 -25.00 -2.16
C LEU A 379 20.82 -24.87 -1.24
N ASN A 380 20.63 -24.36 -0.02
CA ASN A 380 21.69 -24.28 1.00
C ASN A 380 22.24 -25.66 1.41
N GLN A 381 21.45 -26.72 1.22
CA GLN A 381 21.84 -28.10 1.46
C GLN A 381 22.37 -28.82 0.19
N ASN A 382 22.63 -28.09 -0.90
CA ASN A 382 23.07 -28.60 -2.21
C ASN A 382 22.08 -29.56 -2.90
N PHE A 383 20.77 -29.35 -2.67
CA PHE A 383 19.71 -29.94 -3.48
C PHE A 383 19.35 -29.01 -4.63
N GLN A 384 19.04 -29.59 -5.79
CA GLN A 384 18.33 -28.91 -6.86
C GLN A 384 16.83 -29.04 -6.60
N TYR A 385 16.08 -27.96 -6.79
CA TYR A 385 14.62 -28.01 -6.75
C TYR A 385 14.05 -28.23 -8.15
N CYS A 386 13.07 -29.11 -8.26
CA CYS A 386 12.36 -29.41 -9.49
C CYS A 386 10.85 -29.45 -9.23
N ASN A 387 10.11 -28.51 -9.81
CA ASN A 387 8.66 -28.59 -9.86
C ASN A 387 8.26 -29.62 -10.93
N VAL A 388 7.65 -30.74 -10.53
CA VAL A 388 7.42 -31.86 -11.47
C VAL A 388 6.42 -31.53 -12.58
N VAL A 389 5.64 -30.47 -12.44
CA VAL A 389 4.76 -29.96 -13.50
C VAL A 389 5.58 -29.54 -14.72
N GLU A 390 6.79 -29.01 -14.53
CA GLU A 390 7.70 -28.61 -15.62
C GLU A 390 8.29 -29.82 -16.36
N ARG A 391 8.11 -31.03 -15.81
CA ARG A 391 8.50 -32.30 -16.41
C ARG A 391 7.30 -33.08 -16.97
N ASP A 392 6.17 -32.40 -17.19
CA ASP A 392 4.91 -32.96 -17.70
C ASP A 392 4.32 -34.11 -16.88
N VAL A 393 4.62 -34.17 -15.57
CA VAL A 393 4.05 -35.19 -14.68
C VAL A 393 2.58 -34.90 -14.39
N ASN A 394 1.70 -35.86 -14.69
CA ASN A 394 0.26 -35.71 -14.60
C ASN A 394 -0.43 -36.96 -14.00
N LYS A 395 -1.74 -36.85 -13.73
CA LYS A 395 -2.55 -37.90 -13.08
C LYS A 395 -2.61 -39.25 -13.79
N TYR A 396 -2.22 -39.34 -15.06
CA TYR A 396 -2.23 -40.59 -15.84
C TYR A 396 -0.87 -41.30 -15.82
N ASP A 397 0.17 -40.66 -15.31
CA ASP A 397 1.48 -41.27 -15.17
C ASP A 397 1.44 -42.36 -14.09
N ASN A 398 2.26 -43.39 -14.28
CA ASN A 398 2.63 -44.36 -13.27
C ASN A 398 4.08 -44.14 -12.80
N GLU A 399 4.50 -44.89 -11.79
CA GLU A 399 5.84 -44.79 -11.21
C GLU A 399 6.97 -44.94 -12.24
N HIS A 400 6.79 -45.83 -13.22
CA HIS A 400 7.78 -46.01 -14.29
C HIS A 400 7.89 -44.76 -15.18
N THR A 401 6.76 -44.22 -15.64
CA THR A 401 6.75 -42.99 -16.45
C THR A 401 7.25 -41.78 -15.68
N ILE A 402 6.96 -41.66 -14.38
CA ILE A 402 7.51 -40.60 -13.51
C ILE A 402 9.02 -40.74 -13.43
N LYS A 403 9.52 -41.95 -13.20
CA LYS A 403 10.96 -42.23 -13.16
C LYS A 403 11.64 -41.82 -14.47
N THR A 404 11.04 -42.12 -15.62
CA THR A 404 11.56 -41.70 -16.94
C THR A 404 11.53 -40.19 -17.13
N LYS A 405 10.49 -39.50 -16.64
CA LYS A 405 10.36 -38.03 -16.75
C LYS A 405 11.32 -37.26 -15.85
N LEU A 406 11.67 -37.83 -14.69
CA LEU A 406 12.48 -37.16 -13.67
C LEU A 406 13.98 -37.53 -13.72
N ILE A 407 14.35 -38.74 -14.13
CA ILE A 407 15.75 -39.17 -14.19
C ILE A 407 16.34 -38.86 -15.57
N GLU A 408 17.27 -37.91 -15.63
CA GLU A 408 18.02 -37.58 -16.85
C GLU A 408 19.21 -38.51 -17.04
N ILE A 409 19.00 -39.80 -17.36
CA ILE A 409 20.01 -40.76 -17.87
C ILE A 409 21.24 -41.03 -16.96
N ASP A 410 21.55 -40.22 -15.96
CA ASP A 410 22.74 -40.30 -15.11
C ASP A 410 22.50 -41.19 -13.88
N HIS A 411 23.39 -42.14 -13.67
CA HIS A 411 23.38 -43.04 -12.51
C HIS A 411 23.61 -42.33 -11.16
N ARG A 412 23.98 -41.04 -11.19
CA ARG A 412 24.35 -40.21 -10.05
C ARG A 412 23.20 -39.39 -9.46
N ASP A 413 22.00 -39.52 -10.00
CA ASP A 413 20.82 -38.82 -9.48
C ASP A 413 20.22 -39.53 -8.25
N ARG A 414 19.88 -38.74 -7.24
CA ARG A 414 19.01 -39.11 -6.12
C ARG A 414 17.88 -38.11 -6.03
N ILE A 415 16.66 -38.56 -6.33
CA ILE A 415 15.49 -37.69 -6.41
C ILE A 415 14.56 -37.98 -5.24
N LEU A 416 14.48 -37.06 -4.29
CA LEU A 416 13.49 -37.10 -3.21
C LEU A 416 12.15 -36.60 -3.75
N CYS A 417 11.17 -37.49 -3.84
CA CYS A 417 9.81 -37.17 -4.25
C CYS A 417 8.97 -36.86 -3.01
N SER A 418 8.39 -35.66 -2.94
CA SER A 418 7.48 -35.26 -1.88
C SER A 418 6.53 -34.15 -2.37
N ASP A 419 5.59 -33.75 -1.51
CA ASP A 419 4.76 -32.56 -1.66
C ASP A 419 4.62 -31.84 -0.31
N ASP A 420 4.04 -30.64 -0.32
CA ASP A 420 3.90 -29.81 0.88
C ASP A 420 3.02 -30.46 1.95
N THR A 421 2.01 -31.23 1.55
CA THR A 421 1.10 -31.91 2.49
C THR A 421 1.84 -33.02 3.23
N LEU A 422 2.64 -33.80 2.51
CA LEU A 422 3.48 -34.85 3.08
C LEU A 422 4.56 -34.25 3.97
N ASN A 423 5.24 -33.19 3.53
CA ASN A 423 6.27 -32.50 4.31
C ASN A 423 5.72 -32.04 5.67
N GLN A 424 4.50 -31.49 5.69
CA GLN A 424 3.85 -31.03 6.92
C GLN A 424 3.40 -32.19 7.82
N ARG A 425 2.75 -33.22 7.25
CA ARG A 425 2.22 -34.35 8.03
C ARG A 425 3.32 -35.24 8.60
N ASN A 426 4.40 -35.47 7.83
CA ASN A 426 5.45 -36.42 8.15
C ASN A 426 6.83 -35.74 8.23
N ARG A 427 6.91 -34.59 8.93
CA ARG A 427 8.13 -33.76 9.00
C ARG A 427 9.36 -34.52 9.50
N GLU A 428 9.21 -35.45 10.44
CA GLU A 428 10.31 -36.31 10.87
C GLU A 428 10.85 -37.21 9.75
N GLN A 429 9.96 -37.81 8.95
CA GLN A 429 10.36 -38.66 7.84
C GLN A 429 11.09 -37.84 6.78
N PHE A 430 10.55 -36.65 6.46
CA PHE A 430 11.19 -35.72 5.53
C PHE A 430 12.62 -35.38 5.96
N ASN A 431 12.81 -34.97 7.21
CA ASN A 431 14.14 -34.65 7.76
C ASN A 431 15.08 -35.86 7.77
N LYS A 432 14.57 -37.07 8.08
CA LYS A 432 15.36 -38.31 8.03
C LYS A 432 15.84 -38.62 6.60
N LEU A 433 14.97 -38.46 5.60
CA LEU A 433 15.31 -38.68 4.19
C LEU A 433 16.33 -37.65 3.68
N LEU A 434 16.16 -36.36 4.01
CA LEU A 434 17.13 -35.31 3.71
C LEU A 434 18.50 -35.63 4.33
N PHE A 435 18.53 -35.95 5.63
CA PHE A 435 19.76 -36.29 6.33
C PHE A 435 20.46 -37.48 5.67
N TYR A 436 19.72 -38.54 5.33
CA TYR A 436 20.26 -39.70 4.63
C TYR A 436 20.94 -39.33 3.31
N LEU A 437 20.26 -38.56 2.46
CA LEU A 437 20.78 -38.13 1.16
C LEU A 437 22.02 -37.22 1.30
N MET A 438 22.02 -36.33 2.29
CA MET A 438 23.19 -35.50 2.58
C MET A 438 24.41 -36.33 3.00
N GLN A 439 24.21 -37.39 3.79
CA GLN A 439 25.29 -38.29 4.18
C GLN A 439 25.80 -39.13 3.00
N GLU A 440 24.90 -39.57 2.12
CA GLU A 440 25.29 -40.27 0.87
C GLU A 440 26.12 -39.36 -0.03
N LYS A 441 25.74 -38.09 -0.18
CA LYS A 441 26.51 -37.08 -0.95
C LYS A 441 27.89 -36.81 -0.36
N LYS A 442 28.05 -36.83 0.97
CA LYS A 442 29.39 -36.72 1.60
C LYS A 442 30.30 -37.89 1.23
N GLN A 443 29.73 -39.08 1.09
CA GLN A 443 30.48 -40.28 0.67
C GLN A 443 30.73 -40.28 -0.84
N ASN A 444 29.83 -39.69 -1.62
CA ASN A 444 29.90 -39.62 -3.07
C ASN A 444 29.69 -38.17 -3.55
N PRO A 445 30.76 -37.35 -3.60
CA PRO A 445 30.66 -35.91 -3.91
C PRO A 445 30.01 -35.60 -5.26
N ASN A 446 30.07 -36.53 -6.21
CA ASN A 446 29.49 -36.41 -7.55
C ASN A 446 27.97 -36.67 -7.59
N LEU A 447 27.32 -37.02 -6.47
CA LEU A 447 25.87 -37.22 -6.45
C LEU A 447 25.12 -35.91 -6.63
N ARG A 448 24.17 -35.93 -7.57
CA ARG A 448 23.20 -34.85 -7.77
C ARG A 448 21.96 -35.17 -6.93
N LEU A 449 21.68 -34.32 -5.95
CA LEU A 449 20.50 -34.44 -5.12
C LEU A 449 19.42 -33.54 -5.70
N ILE A 450 18.24 -34.09 -5.96
CA ILE A 450 17.11 -33.37 -6.54
C ILE A 450 15.91 -33.54 -5.59
N TYR A 451 15.21 -32.46 -5.31
CA TYR A 451 13.90 -32.48 -4.69
C TYR A 451 12.85 -32.32 -5.78
N ALA A 452 12.09 -33.39 -6.02
CA ALA A 452 10.97 -33.40 -6.96
C ALA A 452 9.69 -33.08 -6.20
N ASP A 453 9.13 -31.91 -6.49
CA ASP A 453 7.98 -31.35 -5.83
C ASP A 453 6.68 -31.66 -6.57
N PHE A 454 5.80 -32.41 -5.92
CA PHE A 454 4.50 -32.83 -6.46
C PHE A 454 3.35 -31.92 -6.03
N SER A 455 3.58 -30.88 -5.22
CA SER A 455 2.51 -30.00 -4.67
C SER A 455 1.54 -29.44 -5.70
N TYR A 456 2.04 -29.15 -6.91
CA TYR A 456 1.25 -28.54 -7.97
C TYR A 456 0.88 -29.53 -9.09
N SER A 457 1.27 -30.80 -8.96
CA SER A 457 0.94 -31.83 -9.92
C SER A 457 -0.49 -32.33 -9.74
N SER A 458 -1.09 -32.78 -10.84
CA SER A 458 -2.34 -33.54 -10.79
C SER A 458 -2.12 -34.99 -10.33
N TYR A 459 -0.86 -35.47 -10.32
CA TYR A 459 -0.50 -36.77 -9.78
C TYR A 459 -0.46 -36.72 -8.25
N LYS A 460 -1.20 -37.63 -7.59
CA LYS A 460 -1.27 -37.69 -6.13
C LYS A 460 -0.15 -38.57 -5.58
N LEU A 461 0.75 -37.96 -4.81
CA LEU A 461 1.74 -38.68 -4.04
C LEU A 461 1.13 -39.16 -2.72
N TYR A 462 1.28 -40.44 -2.39
CA TYR A 462 0.77 -40.99 -1.13
C TYR A 462 1.84 -41.09 -0.04
N ASN A 463 3.11 -41.23 -0.44
CA ASN A 463 4.26 -41.37 0.45
C ASN A 463 5.46 -40.65 -0.13
N MET A 464 6.37 -40.19 0.73
CA MET A 464 7.70 -39.75 0.31
C MET A 464 8.56 -40.95 -0.08
N TYR A 465 9.33 -40.83 -1.16
CA TYR A 465 10.29 -41.85 -1.58
C TYR A 465 11.48 -41.25 -2.33
N ILE A 466 12.54 -42.04 -2.47
CA ILE A 466 13.75 -41.66 -3.21
C ILE A 466 13.81 -42.49 -4.49
N LEU A 467 13.89 -41.82 -5.64
CA LEU A 467 14.20 -42.47 -6.91
C LEU A 467 15.72 -42.49 -7.13
N SER A 468 16.20 -43.62 -7.64
CA SER A 468 17.57 -43.77 -8.13
C SER A 468 17.59 -44.53 -9.47
N SER A 469 18.60 -44.24 -10.28
CA SER A 469 18.81 -44.84 -11.61
C SER A 469 19.28 -46.31 -11.54
N ASN A 470 19.71 -46.80 -10.37
CA ASN A 470 20.12 -48.19 -10.23
C ASN A 470 18.90 -49.13 -10.19
N ASN A 471 18.85 -50.09 -11.11
CA ASN A 471 17.84 -51.17 -11.19
C ASN A 471 17.84 -52.14 -10.00
N ASN A 472 18.57 -51.86 -8.92
CA ASN A 472 18.64 -52.72 -7.75
C ASN A 472 17.95 -52.05 -6.55
N LYS A 473 16.68 -52.40 -6.40
CA LYS A 473 15.75 -52.10 -5.30
C LYS A 473 15.35 -50.62 -5.21
N ASP A 474 14.09 -50.36 -5.55
CA ASP A 474 13.34 -49.27 -4.93
C ASP A 474 13.51 -49.42 -3.42
N LEU A 475 14.30 -48.53 -2.83
CA LEU A 475 14.50 -48.43 -1.40
C LEU A 475 13.24 -47.81 -0.79
N SER A 476 12.13 -48.57 -0.87
CA SER A 476 11.26 -48.66 0.30
C SER A 476 12.17 -49.01 1.46
N ILE A 477 12.17 -48.17 2.50
CA ILE A 477 12.95 -48.38 3.72
C ILE A 477 12.42 -49.67 4.36
N GLN A 478 12.96 -50.82 3.95
CA GLN A 478 12.68 -52.12 4.54
C GLN A 478 13.93 -52.92 4.87
N LYS A 479 15.14 -52.42 4.58
CA LYS A 479 16.37 -53.17 4.87
C LYS A 479 17.50 -52.27 5.36
N SER A 480 17.40 -51.76 6.59
CA SER A 480 18.52 -51.58 7.52
C SER A 480 18.19 -50.75 8.78
N TYR A 481 17.01 -50.89 9.41
CA TYR A 481 16.80 -50.46 10.81
C TYR A 481 15.76 -51.36 11.48
N PRO A 482 16.04 -51.95 12.66
CA PRO A 482 15.14 -52.91 13.30
C PRO A 482 14.04 -52.19 14.09
N SER A 483 13.05 -51.60 13.42
CA SER A 483 11.78 -51.18 14.06
C SER A 483 10.69 -50.71 13.08
N PHE A 484 10.46 -51.42 11.97
CA PHE A 484 9.29 -51.10 11.11
C PHE A 484 8.62 -52.39 10.60
N LYS A 485 7.90 -53.07 11.48
CA LYS A 485 6.83 -54.00 11.13
C LYS A 485 5.56 -53.50 11.83
N ASN A 486 4.47 -53.44 11.07
CA ASN A 486 3.08 -53.20 11.46
C ASN A 486 2.56 -51.83 11.05
N LEU A 487 2.03 -51.76 9.82
CA LEU A 487 0.73 -51.15 9.46
C LEU A 487 0.59 -51.18 7.93
N GLN A 488 0.16 -52.33 7.40
CA GLN A 488 -0.44 -52.43 6.08
C GLN A 488 -1.73 -53.24 6.24
N THR A 489 -2.87 -52.56 6.18
CA THR A 489 -4.18 -53.18 5.97
C THR A 489 -4.52 -53.08 4.49
N SER A 490 -4.69 -54.25 3.89
CA SER A 490 -5.05 -54.50 2.50
C SER A 490 -6.50 -54.13 2.19
N VAL A 491 -6.75 -53.42 1.09
CA VAL A 491 -8.01 -53.50 0.33
C VAL A 491 -7.68 -53.44 -1.16
N SER A 492 -8.26 -54.36 -1.92
CA SER A 492 -7.96 -54.65 -3.33
C SER A 492 -9.19 -54.46 -4.24
N LEU A 493 -8.88 -54.10 -5.52
CA LEU A 493 -9.67 -54.22 -6.78
C LEU A 493 -10.75 -53.15 -7.08
N PRO A 494 -11.17 -52.93 -8.35
CA PRO A 494 -10.72 -53.51 -9.64
C PRO A 494 -10.36 -52.50 -10.77
N ARG A 495 -9.63 -53.00 -11.79
CA ARG A 495 -9.34 -52.35 -13.08
C ARG A 495 -10.61 -52.14 -13.93
N ARG A 496 -10.72 -50.97 -14.58
CA ARG A 496 -11.47 -50.76 -15.83
C ARG A 496 -10.62 -49.94 -16.80
N GLU A 497 -10.42 -50.47 -18.00
CA GLU A 497 -9.85 -49.75 -19.15
C GLU A 497 -10.87 -48.76 -19.73
N PRO A 498 -10.40 -47.66 -20.35
CA PRO A 498 -11.16 -47.05 -21.43
C PRO A 498 -10.35 -46.85 -22.72
N LEU A 499 -11.13 -46.88 -23.79
CA LEU A 499 -10.80 -46.81 -25.20
C LEU A 499 -10.26 -45.45 -25.65
N ILE A 500 -9.47 -45.52 -26.72
CA ILE A 500 -8.89 -44.44 -27.53
C ILE A 500 -9.99 -43.64 -28.23
N GLN A 501 -9.94 -42.30 -28.19
CA GLN A 501 -10.52 -41.43 -29.22
C GLN A 501 -9.75 -40.10 -29.37
N GLN A 502 -8.94 -40.08 -30.44
CA GLN A 502 -8.71 -39.04 -31.46
C GLN A 502 -8.62 -37.55 -31.07
N SER A 503 -7.44 -37.01 -31.35
CA SER A 503 -7.05 -35.60 -31.38
C SER A 503 -7.54 -34.89 -32.65
N VAL A 504 -8.10 -33.70 -32.49
CA VAL A 504 -8.25 -32.70 -33.56
C VAL A 504 -7.21 -31.61 -33.33
N LYS A 505 -6.34 -31.40 -34.33
CA LYS A 505 -5.38 -30.28 -34.38
C LYS A 505 -6.13 -29.04 -34.87
N GLU A 506 -6.05 -27.93 -34.15
CA GLU A 506 -6.41 -26.60 -34.66
C GLU A 506 -5.13 -25.77 -34.88
N ASP A 507 -4.95 -25.34 -36.12
CA ASP A 507 -3.86 -24.47 -36.59
C ASP A 507 -4.08 -23.02 -36.14
N TYR A 508 -3.13 -22.46 -35.40
CA TYR A 508 -3.09 -21.02 -35.10
C TYR A 508 -2.53 -20.25 -36.31
N LYS A 509 -3.38 -19.43 -36.94
CA LYS A 509 -2.95 -18.35 -37.85
C LYS A 509 -2.83 -17.02 -37.07
N PRO A 510 -1.77 -16.21 -37.31
CA PRO A 510 -1.64 -14.90 -36.67
C PRO A 510 -2.69 -13.91 -37.19
N ARG A 511 -3.29 -13.15 -36.28
CA ARG A 511 -4.23 -12.07 -36.57
C ARG A 511 -3.50 -10.89 -37.20
N THR A 512 -3.76 -10.61 -38.48
CA THR A 512 -3.57 -9.29 -39.08
C THR A 512 -4.70 -8.36 -38.62
N LEU A 513 -4.36 -7.28 -37.91
CA LEU A 513 -5.30 -6.21 -37.54
C LEU A 513 -5.57 -5.30 -38.75
N PRO A 514 -6.83 -4.89 -39.00
CA PRO A 514 -7.14 -3.93 -40.05
C PRO A 514 -6.73 -2.52 -39.59
N ALA A 515 -6.08 -1.77 -40.47
CA ALA A 515 -5.78 -0.36 -40.28
C ALA A 515 -7.09 0.44 -40.32
N THR A 516 -7.52 0.93 -39.17
CA THR A 516 -8.54 1.98 -39.05
C THR A 516 -7.86 3.23 -38.49
N ASP A 517 -8.03 4.37 -39.14
CA ASP A 517 -7.57 5.70 -38.71
C ASP A 517 -8.32 6.20 -37.45
N GLU A 518 -8.57 5.33 -36.48
CA GLU A 518 -9.12 5.71 -35.18
C GLU A 518 -8.04 6.41 -34.35
N ILE A 519 -8.23 7.71 -34.14
CA ILE A 519 -7.38 8.50 -33.27
C ILE A 519 -7.66 8.10 -31.81
N ILE A 520 -6.72 7.37 -31.21
CA ILE A 520 -6.78 6.99 -29.80
C ILE A 520 -6.16 8.10 -28.95
N ASN A 521 -6.97 8.77 -28.15
CA ASN A 521 -6.50 9.75 -27.16
C ASN A 521 -6.17 9.04 -25.84
N ILE A 522 -4.93 9.15 -25.38
CA ILE A 522 -4.46 8.53 -24.13
C ILE A 522 -4.17 9.63 -23.10
N LEU A 523 -4.89 9.63 -21.97
CA LEU A 523 -4.65 10.54 -20.85
C LEU A 523 -3.81 9.84 -19.77
N LEU A 524 -2.60 10.34 -19.51
CA LEU A 524 -1.68 9.84 -18.48
C LEU A 524 -1.71 10.75 -17.25
N LEU A 525 -2.25 10.24 -16.13
CA LEU A 525 -2.33 10.97 -14.86
C LEU A 525 -1.32 10.41 -13.83
N GLY A 526 -0.64 11.31 -13.11
CA GLY A 526 0.29 10.95 -12.03
C GLY A 526 1.12 12.14 -11.55
N GLU A 527 1.71 12.03 -10.36
CA GLU A 527 2.58 13.05 -9.75
C GLU A 527 3.82 13.37 -10.62
N THR A 528 4.44 14.52 -10.44
CA THR A 528 5.70 14.87 -11.14
C THR A 528 6.81 13.86 -10.83
N SER A 529 7.70 13.63 -11.80
CA SER A 529 8.88 12.74 -11.66
C SER A 529 8.62 11.23 -11.54
N VAL A 530 7.38 10.75 -11.74
CA VAL A 530 7.06 9.30 -11.75
C VAL A 530 7.37 8.57 -13.07
N GLY A 531 8.13 9.19 -13.98
CA GLY A 531 8.55 8.54 -15.24
C GLY A 531 7.52 8.56 -16.38
N LYS A 532 6.54 9.47 -16.38
CA LYS A 532 5.53 9.59 -17.46
C LYS A 532 6.17 9.80 -18.85
N SER A 533 7.17 10.66 -18.94
CA SER A 533 7.91 10.89 -20.20
C SER A 533 8.66 9.64 -20.67
N THR A 534 9.22 8.88 -19.72
CA THR A 534 9.86 7.58 -19.99
C THR A 534 8.85 6.57 -20.54
N PHE A 535 7.64 6.52 -19.97
CA PHE A 535 6.56 5.67 -20.46
C PHE A 535 6.13 6.02 -21.89
N ILE A 536 5.97 7.31 -22.20
CA ILE A 536 5.59 7.77 -23.55
C ILE A 536 6.65 7.36 -24.58
N ASN A 537 7.93 7.58 -24.28
CA ASN A 537 9.02 7.15 -25.15
C ASN A 537 9.05 5.63 -25.31
N ALA A 538 8.88 4.86 -24.22
CA ALA A 538 8.84 3.41 -24.29
C ALA A 538 7.67 2.92 -25.17
N LEU A 539 6.47 3.47 -24.99
CA LEU A 539 5.29 3.14 -25.77
C LEU A 539 5.51 3.38 -27.27
N ALA A 540 6.13 4.51 -27.64
CA ALA A 540 6.48 4.81 -29.03
C ALA A 540 7.42 3.75 -29.62
N ASN A 541 8.42 3.30 -28.87
CA ASN A 541 9.34 2.26 -29.32
C ASN A 541 8.66 0.88 -29.41
N TYR A 542 7.77 0.53 -28.48
CA TYR A 542 6.99 -0.71 -28.55
C TYR A 542 6.05 -0.78 -29.75
N LEU A 543 5.58 0.38 -30.24
CA LEU A 543 4.74 0.45 -31.43
C LEU A 543 5.57 0.44 -32.73
N ALA A 544 6.82 0.88 -32.69
CA ALA A 544 7.67 1.04 -33.87
C ALA A 544 8.60 -0.16 -34.14
N PHE A 545 8.91 -0.97 -33.12
CA PHE A 545 9.86 -2.08 -33.22
C PHE A 545 9.23 -3.38 -32.73
N ASP A 546 9.46 -4.47 -33.47
CA ASP A 546 8.87 -5.78 -33.17
C ASP A 546 9.64 -6.54 -32.10
N SER A 547 10.89 -6.16 -31.82
CA SER A 547 11.73 -6.81 -30.80
C SER A 547 12.71 -5.86 -30.12
N LEU A 548 13.17 -6.25 -28.93
CA LEU A 548 14.18 -5.49 -28.20
C LEU A 548 15.53 -5.49 -28.92
N GLU A 549 15.89 -6.57 -29.62
CA GLU A 549 17.13 -6.62 -30.41
C GLU A 549 17.10 -5.60 -31.55
N GLN A 550 15.94 -5.38 -32.19
CA GLN A 550 15.79 -4.35 -33.21
C GLN A 550 15.97 -2.94 -32.63
N VAL A 551 15.46 -2.68 -31.42
CA VAL A 551 15.64 -1.40 -30.73
C VAL A 551 17.11 -1.16 -30.37
N GLN A 552 17.85 -2.20 -29.99
CA GLN A 552 19.27 -2.09 -29.64
C GLN A 552 20.18 -1.83 -30.85
N LEU A 553 19.79 -2.34 -32.02
CA LEU A 553 20.52 -2.14 -33.28
C LEU A 553 20.21 -0.79 -33.94
N ASN A 554 19.07 -0.18 -33.60
CA ASN A 554 18.63 1.12 -34.12
C ASN A 554 18.71 2.23 -33.05
N GLN A 555 18.51 3.48 -33.45
CA GLN A 555 18.32 4.55 -32.47
C GLN A 555 16.87 4.53 -31.96
N PRO A 556 16.64 4.45 -30.63
CA PRO A 556 15.28 4.49 -30.09
C PRO A 556 14.58 5.81 -30.39
N ILE A 557 13.28 5.76 -30.65
CA ILE A 557 12.45 6.94 -30.89
C ILE A 557 12.28 7.70 -29.57
N VAL A 558 12.64 8.99 -29.57
CA VAL A 558 12.49 9.86 -28.40
C VAL A 558 11.51 10.96 -28.74
N LEU A 559 10.32 10.91 -28.15
CA LEU A 559 9.29 11.94 -28.34
C LEU A 559 9.44 13.08 -27.34
N ILE A 560 9.93 12.77 -26.14
CA ILE A 560 10.12 13.72 -25.05
C ILE A 560 11.54 13.52 -24.48
N PRO A 561 12.41 14.54 -24.45
CA PRO A 561 13.73 14.40 -23.82
C PRO A 561 13.61 13.97 -22.36
N VAL A 562 14.43 13.01 -21.94
CA VAL A 562 14.44 12.50 -20.56
C VAL A 562 15.85 12.54 -19.98
N SER A 563 15.92 12.84 -18.68
CA SER A 563 17.15 12.79 -17.90
C SER A 563 16.83 12.11 -16.57
N PHE A 564 17.55 11.05 -16.24
CA PHE A 564 17.37 10.34 -14.97
C PHE A 564 18.71 9.84 -14.44
N ILE A 565 18.80 9.70 -13.11
CA ILE A 565 19.98 9.17 -12.44
C ILE A 565 19.86 7.66 -12.40
N MET A 566 20.88 6.97 -12.87
CA MET A 566 21.01 5.52 -12.82
C MET A 566 22.23 5.17 -11.99
N THR A 567 22.07 4.25 -11.05
CA THR A 567 23.16 3.75 -10.21
C THR A 567 23.71 2.47 -10.84
N THR A 568 25.03 2.39 -11.06
CA THR A 568 25.67 1.24 -11.74
C THR A 568 26.81 0.64 -10.92
N GLY A 569 26.93 -0.68 -10.98
CA GLY A 569 27.99 -1.44 -10.30
C GLY A 569 27.77 -1.61 -8.80
N ASP A 570 28.61 -2.45 -8.19
CA ASP A 570 28.51 -2.81 -6.76
C ASP A 570 28.84 -1.64 -5.81
N ASN A 571 29.45 -0.57 -6.33
CA ASN A 571 29.85 0.63 -5.58
C ASN A 571 28.78 1.74 -5.58
N PHE A 572 27.62 1.51 -6.20
CA PHE A 572 26.55 2.50 -6.31
C PHE A 572 26.97 3.82 -6.99
N ASP A 573 27.77 3.75 -8.06
CA ASP A 573 28.16 4.94 -8.80
C ASP A 573 26.94 5.55 -9.52
N GLU A 574 26.60 6.79 -9.18
CA GLU A 574 25.52 7.53 -9.82
C GLU A 574 25.95 8.10 -11.17
N ARG A 575 25.17 7.82 -12.22
CA ARG A 575 25.34 8.40 -13.55
C ARG A 575 24.06 9.06 -14.01
N ILE A 576 24.16 10.28 -14.52
CA ILE A 576 23.04 10.94 -15.18
C ILE A 576 22.96 10.41 -16.61
N VAL A 577 21.92 9.65 -16.90
CA VAL A 577 21.57 9.21 -18.26
C VAL A 577 20.66 10.26 -18.87
N LYS A 578 21.07 10.81 -20.02
CA LYS A 578 20.29 11.74 -20.82
C LYS A 578 19.93 11.08 -22.14
N PHE A 579 18.70 11.29 -22.60
CA PHE A 579 18.18 10.70 -23.82
C PHE A 579 17.30 11.72 -24.56
N GLY A 580 17.66 12.05 -25.81
CA GLY A 580 17.09 13.15 -26.59
C GLY A 580 17.77 14.50 -26.34
N ASP A 581 17.81 15.36 -27.35
CA ASP A 581 18.39 16.70 -27.27
C ASP A 581 17.37 17.71 -26.72
N MET A 582 17.80 18.57 -25.79
CA MET A 582 16.99 19.64 -25.19
C MET A 582 16.97 20.94 -26.03
N GLU A 583 17.51 20.90 -27.24
CA GLU A 583 17.42 22.01 -28.19
C GLU A 583 16.15 21.82 -29.02
N TYR A 584 15.01 22.33 -28.54
CA TYR A 584 14.10 23.16 -29.34
C TYR A 584 13.10 23.86 -28.41
N SER A 585 13.18 25.18 -28.48
CA SER A 585 12.25 26.17 -27.97
C SER A 585 10.85 26.05 -28.58
N LEU A 586 9.82 26.01 -27.71
CA LEU A 586 8.62 26.85 -27.74
C LEU A 586 7.82 26.71 -26.43
#